data_AF-A0A4R9ENR7-F1
#
_entry.id   AF-A0A4R9ENR7-F1
#
_cell.length_a   1.000
_cell.length_b   1.000
_cell.length_c   1.000
_cell.angle_alpha   90.00
_cell.angle_beta   90.00
_cell.angle_gamma   90.00
#
_symmetry.space_group_name_H-M   'P 1'
#
loop_
_entity.id
_entity.type
_entity.pdbx_description
1 polymer ?
#
loop_
_entity_poly.entity_id
_entity_poly.type
_entity_poly.pdbx_seq_one_letter_code
_entity_poly.pdbx_strand_id
1 'polypeptide(L)'
;MPHTVPPGAHGGNLDIRHLVTGSALYLPVQTEGAGFHTGDPHYAQGNGEVALTAFEAPLRATVRLTVVKSAATDLVARPFGETGTHWIPVGLHEDLDEAMRDAVRAALDFLTGRFGMERHAAYAYLSAAADFEISQVVDQVKGVHCLIRKSDFET
;
A
#
# COMPACT_ATOMS: atom_id res chain seq x y z
N MET A 1 10.99 18.64 -6.75
CA MET A 1 9.82 17.81 -6.44
C MET A 1 9.88 16.57 -7.32
N PRO A 2 9.64 15.36 -6.79
CA PRO A 2 9.49 14.17 -7.62
C PRO A 2 8.36 14.38 -8.65
N HIS A 3 8.47 13.70 -9.79
CA HIS A 3 7.41 13.67 -10.80
C HIS A 3 6.17 13.00 -10.20
N THR A 4 4.96 13.46 -10.52
CA THR A 4 3.73 12.97 -9.86
C THR A 4 3.29 11.59 -10.35
N VAL A 5 3.72 11.17 -11.55
CA VAL A 5 3.32 9.88 -12.14
C VAL A 5 3.92 8.67 -11.40
N PRO A 6 5.24 8.43 -11.34
CA PRO A 6 5.73 7.20 -10.73
C PRO A 6 5.55 7.22 -9.21
N PRO A 7 4.86 6.22 -8.60
CA PRO A 7 4.88 6.06 -7.15
C PRO A 7 6.27 5.65 -6.65
N GLY A 8 6.47 5.76 -5.35
CA GLY A 8 7.69 5.29 -4.69
C GLY A 8 7.57 5.19 -3.18
N ALA A 9 8.72 5.17 -2.50
CA ALA A 9 8.77 5.07 -1.03
C ALA A 9 8.01 6.20 -0.31
N HIS A 10 7.82 7.34 -0.98
CA HIS A 10 7.06 8.49 -0.48
C HIS A 10 5.55 8.41 -0.71
N GLY A 11 5.04 7.31 -1.28
CA GLY A 11 3.66 7.22 -1.77
C GLY A 11 3.58 7.65 -3.23
N GLY A 12 2.80 8.68 -3.53
CA GLY A 12 2.56 9.14 -4.91
C GLY A 12 1.37 8.44 -5.55
N ASN A 13 1.44 8.19 -6.87
CA ASN A 13 0.40 7.56 -7.69
C ASN A 13 0.30 6.06 -7.44
N LEU A 14 -0.23 5.68 -6.28
CA LEU A 14 -0.29 4.28 -5.87
C LEU A 14 -1.44 3.52 -6.55
N ASP A 15 -2.54 4.21 -6.82
CA ASP A 15 -3.75 3.72 -7.49
C ASP A 15 -4.24 2.38 -6.94
N ILE A 16 -4.39 2.36 -5.62
CA ILE A 16 -4.95 1.22 -4.87
C ILE A 16 -6.42 1.52 -4.58
N ARG A 17 -7.32 0.82 -5.25
CA ARG A 17 -8.78 1.00 -5.11
C ARG A 17 -9.34 0.82 -3.70
N HIS A 18 -8.58 0.19 -2.80
CA HIS A 18 -8.97 -0.03 -1.40
C HIS A 18 -8.64 1.16 -0.48
N LEU A 19 -7.86 2.14 -0.94
CA LEU A 19 -7.56 3.37 -0.19
C LEU A 19 -8.71 4.37 -0.30
N VAL A 20 -9.81 4.03 0.37
CA VAL A 20 -11.07 4.79 0.36
C VAL A 20 -11.35 5.46 1.71
N THR A 21 -12.50 6.11 1.84
CA THR A 21 -12.97 6.64 3.14
C THR A 21 -12.96 5.53 4.19
N GLY A 22 -12.34 5.81 5.35
CA GLY A 22 -12.18 4.84 6.44
C GLY A 22 -10.89 3.99 6.36
N SER A 23 -10.09 4.14 5.30
CA SER A 23 -8.73 3.59 5.24
C SER A 23 -7.71 4.55 5.88
N ALA A 24 -6.53 4.00 6.19
CA ALA A 24 -5.32 4.74 6.54
C ALA A 24 -4.19 4.35 5.58
N LEU A 25 -3.34 5.32 5.24
CA LEU A 25 -2.12 5.10 4.48
C LEU A 25 -0.93 5.56 5.34
N TYR A 26 -0.01 4.64 5.60
CA TYR A 26 1.22 4.89 6.34
C TYR A 26 2.35 5.14 5.36
N LEU A 27 3.04 6.28 5.52
CA LEU A 27 4.14 6.70 4.66
C LEU A 27 5.35 7.08 5.53
N PRO A 28 6.57 6.69 5.16
CA PRO A 28 7.78 7.10 5.86
C PRO A 28 8.03 8.60 5.65
N VAL A 29 8.21 9.33 6.74
CA VAL A 29 8.59 10.76 6.72
C VAL A 29 10.04 10.87 6.25
N GLN A 30 10.25 11.49 5.10
CA GLN A 30 11.57 11.61 4.45
C GLN A 30 12.14 13.03 4.46
N THR A 31 11.32 14.03 4.82
CA THR A 31 11.68 15.44 4.87
C THR A 31 11.09 16.11 6.09
N GLU A 32 11.69 17.23 6.52
CA GLU A 32 11.15 18.05 7.60
C GLU A 32 9.72 18.53 7.25
N GLY A 33 8.81 18.41 8.21
CA GLY A 33 7.39 18.74 7.99
C GLY A 33 6.60 17.74 7.13
N ALA A 34 7.20 16.61 6.74
CA ALA A 34 6.62 15.51 5.96
C ALA A 34 6.14 15.84 4.53
N GLY A 35 5.84 17.09 4.21
CA GLY A 35 5.51 17.52 2.83
C GLY A 35 4.24 16.87 2.25
N PHE A 36 3.21 16.63 3.07
CA PHE A 36 1.98 15.96 2.65
C PHE A 36 1.27 16.67 1.49
N HIS A 37 1.00 15.93 0.40
CA HIS A 37 0.21 16.36 -0.76
C HIS A 37 -0.80 15.26 -1.13
N THR A 38 -1.92 15.63 -1.75
CA THR A 38 -2.94 14.69 -2.23
C THR A 38 -3.61 15.25 -3.49
N GLY A 39 -4.01 14.36 -4.39
CA GLY A 39 -4.58 14.63 -5.71
C GLY A 39 -5.11 13.34 -6.33
N ASP A 40 -5.40 13.37 -7.63
CA ASP A 40 -5.89 12.23 -8.42
C ASP A 40 -7.12 11.50 -7.84
N PRO A 41 -8.27 12.21 -7.73
CA PRO A 41 -9.48 11.61 -7.19
C PRO A 41 -10.20 10.69 -8.18
N HIS A 42 -10.28 9.40 -7.84
CA HIS A 42 -11.00 8.40 -8.63
C HIS A 42 -12.40 8.12 -8.06
N TYR A 43 -13.45 8.24 -8.88
CA TYR A 43 -14.80 7.80 -8.50
C TYR A 43 -14.93 6.27 -8.53
N ALA A 44 -14.21 5.63 -9.45
CA ALA A 44 -14.11 4.19 -9.57
C ALA A 44 -12.83 3.82 -10.32
N GLN A 45 -12.16 2.75 -9.87
CA GLN A 45 -10.98 2.19 -10.50
C GLN A 45 -11.01 0.66 -10.36
N GLY A 46 -10.55 -0.02 -11.41
CA GLY A 46 -10.27 -1.46 -11.38
C GLY A 46 -8.80 -1.74 -11.06
N ASN A 47 -8.51 -2.94 -10.55
CA ASN A 47 -7.15 -3.40 -10.36
C ASN A 47 -6.42 -3.45 -11.72
N GLY A 48 -5.30 -2.74 -11.81
CA GLY A 48 -4.45 -2.65 -13.00
C GLY A 48 -4.56 -1.35 -13.80
N GLU A 49 -5.64 -0.57 -13.64
CA GLU A 49 -5.82 0.72 -14.34
C GLU A 49 -5.46 0.66 -15.84
N VAL A 50 -5.93 -0.39 -16.51
CA VAL A 50 -5.37 -0.82 -17.81
C VAL A 50 -5.55 0.17 -18.96
N ALA A 51 -6.39 1.18 -18.79
CA ALA A 51 -6.66 2.23 -19.76
C ALA A 51 -5.95 3.55 -19.42
N LEU A 52 -4.87 3.49 -18.62
CA LEU A 52 -4.07 4.61 -18.11
C LEU A 52 -4.76 5.49 -17.05
N THR A 53 -6.08 5.60 -17.08
CA THR A 53 -6.83 6.42 -16.11
C THR A 53 -7.97 5.64 -15.49
N ALA A 54 -8.41 6.09 -14.32
CA ALA A 54 -9.63 5.64 -13.68
C ALA A 54 -10.85 6.44 -14.19
N PHE A 55 -11.97 6.34 -13.48
CA PHE A 55 -13.04 7.33 -13.63
C PHE A 55 -12.67 8.61 -12.88
N GLU A 56 -11.95 9.49 -13.58
CA GLU A 56 -11.46 10.77 -13.08
C GLU A 56 -12.56 11.82 -12.92
N ALA A 57 -12.72 12.33 -11.71
CA ALA A 57 -13.58 13.49 -11.48
C ALA A 57 -13.25 14.22 -10.16
N PRO A 58 -13.46 15.55 -10.07
CA PRO A 58 -13.18 16.30 -8.87
C PRO A 58 -13.88 15.74 -7.61
N LEU A 59 -13.12 15.59 -6.53
CA LEU A 59 -13.61 15.23 -5.20
C LEU A 59 -13.06 16.19 -4.14
N ARG A 60 -13.74 16.21 -2.99
CA ARG A 60 -13.25 16.87 -1.77
C ARG A 60 -13.00 15.82 -0.70
N ALA A 61 -11.74 15.60 -0.36
CA ALA A 61 -11.35 14.72 0.74
C ALA A 61 -11.14 15.51 2.04
N THR A 62 -11.52 14.90 3.17
CA THR A 62 -11.08 15.34 4.50
C THR A 62 -10.14 14.29 5.04
N VAL A 63 -8.89 14.66 5.28
CA VAL A 63 -7.84 13.75 5.77
C VAL A 63 -7.40 14.14 7.17
N ARG A 64 -7.02 13.14 7.97
CA ARG A 64 -6.37 13.32 9.27
C ARG A 64 -4.90 12.92 9.14
N LEU A 65 -4.00 13.84 9.45
CA LEU A 65 -2.57 13.55 9.52
C LEU A 65 -2.18 13.25 10.96
N THR A 66 -1.47 12.15 11.18
CA THR A 66 -0.96 11.74 12.50
C THR A 66 0.47 11.30 12.36
N VAL A 67 1.36 11.85 13.19
CA VAL A 67 2.76 11.43 13.23
C VAL A 67 2.88 10.21 14.14
N VAL A 68 3.32 9.10 13.55
CA VAL A 68 3.62 7.87 14.29
C VAL A 68 5.12 7.84 14.60
N LYS A 69 5.47 7.76 15.89
CA LYS A 69 6.88 7.72 16.33
C LYS A 69 7.36 6.26 16.41
N SER A 70 8.59 6.01 15.94
CA SER A 70 9.14 4.69 15.60
C SER A 70 9.10 3.60 16.69
N ALA A 71 8.94 3.94 17.97
CA ALA A 71 8.84 2.95 19.03
C ALA A 71 7.46 2.25 19.11
N ALA A 72 6.46 2.72 18.34
CA ALA A 72 5.08 2.22 18.42
C ALA A 72 4.71 1.27 17.27
N THR A 73 5.51 1.19 16.21
CA THR A 73 5.12 0.52 14.97
C THR A 73 6.34 -0.10 14.31
N ASP A 74 6.50 -1.42 14.40
CA ASP A 74 7.42 -2.25 13.60
C ASP A 74 7.00 -2.28 12.10
N LEU A 75 6.65 -1.09 11.59
CA LEU A 75 5.88 -0.73 10.40
C LEU A 75 6.31 0.74 10.14
N VAL A 76 6.84 1.19 9.01
CA VAL A 76 6.96 0.64 7.66
C VAL A 76 8.08 1.43 6.96
N ALA A 77 9.03 0.76 6.30
CA ALA A 77 10.04 1.42 5.46
C ALA A 77 9.51 1.81 4.05
N ARG A 78 8.22 1.59 3.79
CA ARG A 78 7.57 1.60 2.48
C ARG A 78 6.09 1.99 2.63
N PRO A 79 5.35 2.29 1.55
CA PRO A 79 3.91 2.52 1.64
C PRO A 79 3.15 1.31 2.18
N PHE A 80 2.14 1.54 3.01
CA PHE A 80 1.30 0.49 3.58
C PHE A 80 -0.10 1.02 3.85
N GLY A 81 -1.11 0.36 3.29
CA GLY A 81 -2.51 0.69 3.53
C GLY A 81 -3.09 -0.13 4.68
N GLU A 82 -4.17 0.38 5.26
CA GLU A 82 -4.97 -0.33 6.25
C GLU A 82 -6.43 0.05 6.06
N THR A 83 -7.32 -0.93 6.07
CA THR A 83 -8.77 -0.71 6.08
C THR A 83 -9.37 -1.25 7.37
N GLY A 84 -10.69 -1.17 7.53
CA GLY A 84 -11.37 -1.80 8.66
C GLY A 84 -11.15 -3.32 8.73
N THR A 85 -10.87 -3.99 7.60
CA THR A 85 -10.82 -5.45 7.51
C THR A 85 -9.49 -6.03 7.05
N HIS A 86 -8.61 -5.22 6.44
CA HIS A 86 -7.35 -5.70 5.86
C HIS A 86 -6.16 -4.80 6.20
N TRP A 87 -4.99 -5.43 6.30
CA TRP A 87 -3.71 -4.74 6.13
C TRP A 87 -3.25 -4.89 4.68
N ILE A 88 -2.62 -3.83 4.15
CA ILE A 88 -2.28 -3.70 2.74
C ILE A 88 -0.79 -3.38 2.54
N PRO A 89 0.11 -4.37 2.66
CA PRO A 89 1.49 -4.23 2.23
C PRO A 89 1.59 -3.95 0.72
N VAL A 90 2.43 -3.00 0.33
CA VAL A 90 2.57 -2.56 -1.08
C VAL A 90 3.98 -2.89 -1.59
N GLY A 91 4.05 -3.40 -2.82
CA GLY A 91 5.28 -3.56 -3.60
C GLY A 91 5.23 -2.70 -4.86
N LEU A 92 6.36 -2.04 -5.16
CA LEU A 92 6.49 -1.11 -6.27
C LEU A 92 7.77 -1.41 -7.05
N HIS A 93 7.66 -1.56 -8.38
CA HIS A 93 8.84 -1.70 -9.25
C HIS A 93 8.49 -1.42 -10.71
N GLU A 94 9.48 -1.04 -11.53
CA GLU A 94 9.32 -0.89 -12.98
C GLU A 94 8.97 -2.21 -13.70
N ASP A 95 9.07 -3.34 -13.02
CA ASP A 95 8.78 -4.68 -13.53
C ASP A 95 7.73 -5.31 -12.62
N LEU A 96 6.71 -5.95 -13.20
CA LEU A 96 5.56 -6.42 -12.43
C LEU A 96 5.93 -7.63 -11.55
N ASP A 97 6.82 -8.50 -12.01
CA ASP A 97 7.27 -9.66 -11.24
C ASP A 97 8.11 -9.21 -10.04
N GLU A 98 8.95 -8.19 -10.22
CA GLU A 98 9.68 -7.59 -9.10
C GLU A 98 8.76 -6.83 -8.15
N ALA A 99 7.72 -6.14 -8.64
CA ALA A 99 6.71 -5.49 -7.80
C ALA A 99 5.96 -6.53 -6.94
N MET A 100 5.61 -7.68 -7.52
CA MET A 100 5.02 -8.81 -6.81
C MET A 100 5.97 -9.35 -5.72
N ARG A 101 7.24 -9.59 -6.05
CA ARG A 101 8.25 -10.01 -5.04
C ARG A 101 8.41 -8.98 -3.93
N ASP A 102 8.37 -7.69 -4.27
CA ASP A 102 8.47 -6.62 -3.28
C ASP A 102 7.24 -6.57 -2.37
N ALA A 103 6.04 -6.80 -2.90
CA ALA A 103 4.81 -6.91 -2.11
C ALA A 103 4.85 -8.10 -1.15
N VAL A 104 5.35 -9.26 -1.61
CA VAL A 104 5.56 -10.43 -0.77
C VAL A 104 6.56 -10.14 0.36
N ARG A 105 7.69 -9.47 0.06
CA ARG A 105 8.67 -9.07 1.09
C ARG A 105 8.03 -8.13 2.11
N ALA A 106 7.27 -7.12 1.65
CA ALA A 106 6.56 -6.20 2.52
C ALA A 106 5.60 -6.94 3.48
N ALA A 107 4.84 -7.91 2.95
CA ALA A 107 3.90 -8.71 3.72
C ALA A 107 4.60 -9.61 4.75
N LEU A 108 5.70 -10.26 4.37
CA LEU A 108 6.51 -11.07 5.28
C LEU A 108 7.12 -10.24 6.40
N ASP A 109 7.70 -9.10 6.06
CA ASP A 109 8.33 -8.20 7.03
C ASP A 109 7.28 -7.68 8.03
N PHE A 110 6.07 -7.38 7.56
CA PHE A 110 4.95 -7.06 8.43
C PHE A 110 4.57 -8.22 9.36
N LEU A 111 4.31 -9.42 8.82
CA LEU A 111 3.85 -10.56 9.61
C LEU A 111 4.90 -11.00 10.66
N THR A 112 6.17 -10.99 10.25
CA THR A 112 7.29 -11.33 11.15
C THR A 112 7.52 -10.25 12.20
N GLY A 113 7.53 -8.96 11.82
CA GLY A 113 7.75 -7.86 12.75
C GLY A 113 6.58 -7.66 13.74
N ARG A 114 5.34 -7.67 13.25
CA ARG A 114 4.15 -7.36 14.07
C ARG A 114 3.65 -8.53 14.90
N PHE A 115 3.72 -9.75 14.36
CA PHE A 115 3.14 -10.95 14.99
C PHE A 115 4.19 -11.98 15.40
N GLY A 116 5.48 -11.75 15.13
CA GLY A 116 6.55 -12.68 15.49
C GLY A 116 6.47 -14.02 14.72
N MET A 117 5.77 -14.06 13.59
CA MET A 117 5.63 -15.29 12.81
C MET A 117 6.97 -15.75 12.26
N GLU A 118 7.23 -17.05 12.33
CA GLU A 118 8.32 -17.68 11.59
C GLU A 118 8.16 -17.44 10.09
N ARG A 119 9.25 -17.06 9.41
CA ARG A 119 9.19 -16.61 8.01
C ARG A 119 8.57 -17.64 7.07
N HIS A 120 8.83 -18.92 7.28
CA HIS A 120 8.27 -20.00 6.46
C HIS A 120 6.77 -20.18 6.70
N ALA A 121 6.29 -20.01 7.94
CA ALA A 121 4.88 -20.06 8.28
C ALA A 121 4.13 -18.83 7.71
N ALA A 122 4.75 -17.65 7.75
CA ALA A 122 4.22 -16.45 7.11
C ALA A 122 4.09 -16.63 5.59
N TYR A 123 5.10 -17.23 4.92
CA TYR A 123 5.00 -17.58 3.51
C TYR A 123 3.83 -18.54 3.22
N ALA A 124 3.70 -19.61 4.01
CA ALA A 124 2.62 -20.57 3.85
C ALA A 124 1.25 -19.92 4.03
N TYR A 125 1.10 -19.05 5.04
CA TYR A 125 -0.11 -18.26 5.25
C TYR A 125 -0.41 -17.35 4.05
N LEU A 126 0.57 -16.54 3.60
CA LEU A 126 0.38 -15.63 2.47
C LEU A 126 -0.04 -16.38 1.20
N SER A 127 0.51 -17.57 0.98
CA SER A 127 0.15 -18.41 -0.18
C SER A 127 -1.23 -19.06 -0.07
N ALA A 128 -1.76 -19.26 1.15
CA ALA A 128 -3.00 -20.00 1.37
C ALA A 128 -4.20 -19.11 1.67
N ALA A 129 -3.96 -17.92 2.21
CA ALA A 129 -5.00 -17.11 2.85
C ALA A 129 -4.98 -15.63 2.47
N ALA A 130 -3.90 -15.10 1.90
CA ALA A 130 -3.84 -13.71 1.45
C ALA A 130 -4.06 -13.58 -0.06
N ASP A 131 -4.58 -12.43 -0.48
CA ASP A 131 -4.72 -12.10 -1.90
C ASP A 131 -3.63 -11.12 -2.32
N PHE A 132 -3.13 -11.25 -3.55
CA PHE A 132 -2.22 -10.28 -4.16
C PHE A 132 -2.88 -9.72 -5.41
N GLU A 133 -3.09 -8.42 -5.41
CA GLU A 133 -3.80 -7.71 -6.47
C GLU A 133 -2.86 -6.71 -7.15
N ILE A 134 -2.97 -6.59 -8.47
CA ILE A 134 -2.28 -5.54 -9.22
C ILE A 134 -2.96 -4.21 -8.92
N SER A 135 -2.22 -3.22 -8.41
CA SER A 135 -2.73 -1.86 -8.19
C SER A 135 -2.93 -1.15 -9.53
N GLN A 136 -1.82 -0.93 -10.24
CA GLN A 136 -1.73 -0.32 -11.56
C GLN A 136 -0.52 -0.86 -12.32
N VAL A 137 -0.52 -0.70 -13.66
CA VAL A 137 0.63 -1.06 -14.53
C VAL A 137 1.05 0.07 -15.48
N VAL A 138 0.62 1.31 -15.22
CA VAL A 138 0.63 2.39 -16.21
C VAL A 138 1.56 3.55 -15.84
N ASP A 139 2.05 3.63 -14.60
CA ASP A 139 2.77 4.81 -14.08
C ASP A 139 4.30 4.74 -14.17
N GLN A 140 4.83 3.98 -15.12
CA GLN A 140 6.26 3.61 -15.22
C GLN A 140 6.70 2.64 -14.12
N VAL A 141 6.49 3.00 -12.86
CA VAL A 141 6.58 2.10 -11.69
C VAL A 141 5.23 1.44 -11.50
N LYS A 142 5.19 0.11 -11.53
CA LYS A 142 4.00 -0.73 -11.40
C LYS A 142 3.78 -1.10 -9.94
N GLY A 143 2.52 -1.33 -9.57
CA GLY A 143 2.13 -1.64 -8.20
C GLY A 143 1.47 -3.01 -8.05
N VAL A 144 1.86 -3.73 -7.01
CA VAL A 144 1.12 -4.91 -6.49
C VAL A 144 0.90 -4.69 -5.00
N HIS A 145 -0.28 -5.01 -4.50
CA HIS A 145 -0.60 -4.94 -3.09
C HIS A 145 -1.15 -6.25 -2.57
N CYS A 146 -0.81 -6.58 -1.32
CA CYS A 146 -1.31 -7.75 -0.63
C CYS A 146 -2.52 -7.38 0.23
N LEU A 147 -3.52 -8.25 0.32
CA LEU A 147 -4.64 -8.12 1.25
C LEU A 147 -4.52 -9.20 2.33
N ILE A 148 -4.17 -8.77 3.54
CA ILE A 148 -4.10 -9.65 4.72
C ILE A 148 -5.33 -9.39 5.57
N ARG A 149 -6.21 -10.38 5.74
CA ARG A 149 -7.41 -10.27 6.59
C ARG A 149 -7.03 -10.10 8.06
N LYS A 150 -7.65 -9.12 8.71
CA LYS A 150 -7.47 -8.88 10.15
C LYS A 150 -8.09 -9.97 11.02
N SER A 151 -9.23 -10.49 10.59
CA SER A 151 -9.96 -11.58 11.26
C SER A 151 -9.12 -12.83 11.48
N ASP A 152 -8.08 -13.04 10.68
CA ASP A 152 -7.21 -14.21 10.78
C ASP A 152 -6.25 -14.11 11.99
N PHE A 153 -6.20 -12.94 12.65
CA PHE A 153 -5.32 -12.62 13.79
C PHE A 153 -6.07 -12.02 14.99
N GLU A 154 -7.37 -11.79 14.87
CA GLU A 154 -8.22 -11.36 15.97
C GLU A 154 -8.60 -12.59 16.82
N THR A 155 -8.50 -12.47 18.15
CA THR A 155 -8.93 -13.49 19.11
C THR A 155 -10.11 -12.99 19.93
#